data_AF-A0AAU7ZA41-F1
#
_entry.id   AF-A0AAU7ZA41-F1
#
_cell.length_a   1.000
_cell.length_b   1.000
_cell.length_c   1.000
_cell.angle_alpha   90.00
_cell.angle_beta   90.00
_cell.angle_gamma   90.00
#
_symmetry.space_group_name_H-M   'P 1'
#
loop_
_entity.id
_entity.type
_entity.pdbx_description
1 polymer ?
#
loop_
_entity_poly.entity_id
_entity_poly.type
_entity_poly.pdbx_seq_one_letter_code
_entity_poly.pdbx_strand_id
1 'polypeptide(L)'
;MRAATLLPLALATGVVSAGQPIAMAQTAALPAHVSNSFKFIVPAPLSRASALFGPEGERCWAGKHWKPEFVHPQPAQDVQGAIFTVQHGLHKSVWVNTVFDPIVGRMQYVSFIPDALVFTVEVRLSVLAPSSTKVEVTYVRTALDAAANEDVLAMGKQDAESGPEWQRSIEECLAAERQAKP
;
A
#
# COMPACT_ATOMS: atom_id res chain seq x y z
N MET A 1 -37.68 30.39 88.19
CA MET A 1 -38.97 30.02 87.59
C MET A 1 -38.71 29.58 86.15
N ARG A 2 -39.02 28.31 85.81
CA ARG A 2 -39.24 27.65 84.50
C ARG A 2 -38.59 28.26 83.23
N ALA A 3 -37.64 27.57 82.58
CA ALA A 3 -37.79 26.51 81.55
C ALA A 3 -38.23 27.02 80.15
N ALA A 4 -37.41 26.75 79.12
CA ALA A 4 -37.81 26.24 77.79
C ALA A 4 -36.59 26.08 76.87
N THR A 5 -36.32 24.84 76.49
CA THR A 5 -35.42 24.41 75.41
C THR A 5 -36.03 24.75 74.05
N LEU A 6 -35.23 25.20 73.07
CA LEU A 6 -35.54 25.10 71.64
C LEU A 6 -34.23 25.06 70.84
N LEU A 7 -33.95 23.89 70.27
CA LEU A 7 -32.92 23.63 69.26
C LEU A 7 -33.39 24.19 67.91
N PRO A 8 -32.55 24.82 67.08
CA PRO A 8 -32.75 24.84 65.65
C PRO A 8 -31.84 23.86 64.91
N LEU A 9 -32.54 23.12 64.06
CA LEU A 9 -32.18 22.18 63.02
C LEU A 9 -31.17 22.75 62.00
N ALA A 10 -30.31 21.87 61.51
CA ALA A 10 -29.26 22.06 60.51
C ALA A 10 -29.76 22.44 59.11
N LEU A 11 -28.85 22.89 58.22
CA LEU A 11 -28.73 22.36 56.85
C LEU A 11 -27.41 22.85 56.21
N ALA A 12 -26.58 21.87 55.86
CA ALA A 12 -25.27 22.05 55.25
C ALA A 12 -25.37 22.58 53.81
N THR A 13 -24.53 23.56 53.47
CA THR A 13 -24.30 24.00 52.09
C THR A 13 -23.55 22.91 51.33
N GLY A 14 -24.28 22.15 50.50
CA GLY A 14 -23.69 21.18 49.58
C GLY A 14 -22.98 21.88 48.44
N VAL A 15 -21.67 21.66 48.33
CA VAL A 15 -20.89 22.03 47.14
C VAL A 15 -21.24 21.01 46.06
N VAL A 16 -21.99 21.44 45.02
CA VAL A 16 -22.20 20.63 43.82
C VAL A 16 -20.90 20.66 43.03
N SER A 17 -20.06 19.64 43.23
CA SER A 17 -18.92 19.39 42.35
C SER A 17 -19.48 18.92 41.01
N ALA A 18 -19.44 19.80 40.00
CA ALA A 18 -19.75 19.44 38.63
C ALA A 18 -18.74 18.38 38.19
N GLY A 19 -19.20 17.12 38.07
CA GLY A 19 -18.36 16.03 37.59
C GLY A 19 -17.78 16.40 36.23
N GLN A 20 -16.45 16.39 36.12
CA GLN A 20 -15.80 16.49 34.83
C GLN A 20 -16.29 15.34 33.95
N PRO A 21 -16.66 15.58 32.68
CA PRO A 21 -16.96 14.49 31.78
C PRO A 21 -15.70 13.62 31.69
N ILE A 22 -15.84 12.35 32.06
CA ILE A 22 -14.83 11.34 31.76
C ILE A 22 -14.75 11.31 30.24
N ALA A 23 -13.73 11.97 29.67
CA ALA A 23 -13.36 11.75 28.29
C ALA A 23 -13.12 10.25 28.18
N MET A 24 -14.01 9.54 27.49
CA MET A 24 -13.74 8.16 27.15
C MET A 24 -12.47 8.20 26.32
N ALA A 25 -11.36 7.77 26.91
CA ALA A 25 -10.15 7.55 26.17
C ALA A 25 -10.50 6.49 25.12
N GLN A 26 -10.80 6.94 23.90
CA GLN A 26 -10.82 6.06 22.75
C GLN A 26 -9.43 5.47 22.70
N THR A 27 -9.30 4.18 23.03
CA THR A 27 -8.06 3.45 22.81
C THR A 27 -7.74 3.62 21.33
N ALA A 28 -6.73 4.43 21.01
CA ALA A 28 -6.32 4.63 19.63
C ALA A 28 -6.02 3.25 19.05
N ALA A 29 -6.74 2.88 17.98
CA ALA A 29 -6.54 1.59 17.35
C ALA A 29 -5.10 1.50 16.84
N LEU A 30 -4.46 0.35 16.99
CA LEU A 30 -3.11 0.16 16.44
C LEU A 30 -3.17 0.26 14.90
N PRO A 31 -2.15 0.82 14.24
CA PRO A 31 -2.08 0.84 12.79
C PRO A 31 -2.13 -0.58 12.20
N ALA A 32 -2.94 -0.77 11.15
CA ALA A 32 -3.15 -2.04 10.49
C ALA A 32 -1.90 -2.48 9.70
N HIS A 33 -1.67 -3.79 9.66
CA HIS A 33 -0.62 -4.42 8.87
C HIS A 33 -1.17 -5.68 8.19
N VAL A 34 -1.04 -5.77 6.87
CA VAL A 34 -1.53 -6.91 6.08
C VAL A 34 -0.49 -7.37 5.06
N SER A 35 -0.49 -8.67 4.78
CA SER A 35 0.36 -9.30 3.76
C SER A 35 -0.50 -10.20 2.87
N ASN A 36 -0.45 -9.98 1.56
CA ASN A 36 -1.25 -10.73 0.59
C ASN A 36 -0.39 -11.06 -0.63
N SER A 37 -0.61 -12.25 -1.19
CA SER A 37 0.13 -12.72 -2.36
C SER A 37 -0.80 -13.30 -3.40
N PHE A 38 -0.42 -13.17 -4.66
CA PHE A 38 -1.09 -13.83 -5.78
C PHE A 38 -0.08 -14.31 -6.82
N LYS A 39 -0.56 -15.16 -7.74
CA LYS A 39 0.26 -15.81 -8.76
C LYS A 39 -0.44 -15.78 -10.10
N PHE A 40 0.34 -15.66 -11.16
CA PHE A 40 -0.14 -15.75 -12.53
C PHE A 40 0.98 -16.17 -13.48
N ILE A 41 0.64 -16.35 -14.75
CA ILE A 41 1.58 -16.79 -15.78
C ILE A 41 1.69 -15.70 -16.85
N VAL A 42 2.91 -15.39 -17.27
CA VAL A 42 3.19 -14.53 -18.41
C VAL A 42 3.62 -15.41 -19.60
N PRO A 43 2.99 -15.29 -20.79
CA PRO A 43 3.36 -16.05 -21.98
C PRO A 43 4.58 -15.46 -22.68
N ALA A 44 5.69 -15.33 -21.94
CA ALA A 44 6.97 -14.89 -22.44
C ALA A 44 8.13 -15.58 -21.69
N PRO A 45 9.31 -15.73 -22.32
CA PRO A 45 10.53 -16.14 -21.62
C PRO A 45 10.88 -15.18 -20.46
N LEU A 46 11.63 -15.68 -19.47
CA LEU A 46 11.98 -14.94 -18.26
C LEU A 46 12.56 -13.56 -18.55
N SER A 47 13.51 -13.46 -19.48
CA SER A 47 14.17 -12.19 -19.82
C SER A 47 13.22 -11.14 -20.37
N ARG A 48 12.16 -11.56 -21.07
CA ARG A 48 11.14 -10.62 -21.58
C ARG A 48 10.15 -10.26 -20.48
N ALA A 49 9.72 -11.25 -19.68
CA ALA A 49 8.78 -11.05 -18.59
C ALA A 49 9.36 -10.16 -17.48
N SER A 50 10.63 -10.36 -17.08
CA SER A 50 11.26 -9.57 -16.02
C SER A 50 11.42 -8.10 -16.38
N ALA A 51 11.65 -7.80 -17.65
CA ALA A 51 11.71 -6.42 -18.15
C ALA A 51 10.38 -5.65 -18.06
N LEU A 52 9.26 -6.32 -17.76
CA LEU A 52 7.95 -5.67 -17.57
C LEU A 52 7.71 -5.19 -16.13
N PHE A 53 8.56 -5.57 -15.17
CA PHE A 53 8.36 -5.24 -13.74
C PHE A 53 9.42 -4.26 -13.26
N GLY A 54 9.47 -3.12 -13.93
CA GLY A 54 10.19 -1.91 -13.53
C GLY A 54 9.32 -0.69 -13.80
N PRO A 55 9.61 0.48 -13.22
CA PRO A 55 8.75 1.66 -13.39
C PRO A 55 8.46 2.00 -14.85
N GLU A 56 9.47 1.98 -15.72
CA GLU A 56 9.27 2.15 -17.17
C GLU A 56 8.61 0.92 -17.80
N GLY A 57 9.05 -0.30 -17.45
CA GLY A 57 8.48 -1.55 -17.96
C GLY A 57 6.99 -1.72 -17.70
N GLU A 58 6.49 -1.15 -16.61
CA GLU A 58 5.09 -1.24 -16.18
C GLU A 58 4.16 -0.28 -16.93
N ARG A 59 4.69 0.75 -17.61
CA ARG A 59 3.86 1.77 -18.31
C ARG A 59 2.89 1.20 -19.33
N CYS A 60 3.22 0.08 -19.96
CA CYS A 60 2.36 -0.50 -20.99
C CYS A 60 1.15 -1.27 -20.40
N TRP A 61 1.21 -1.71 -19.15
CA TRP A 61 0.22 -2.64 -18.59
C TRP A 61 -0.37 -2.22 -17.24
N ALA A 62 0.32 -1.43 -16.42
CA ALA A 62 -0.15 -1.00 -15.09
C ALA A 62 -1.26 0.08 -15.12
N GLY A 63 -1.86 0.31 -16.29
CA GLY A 63 -3.02 1.17 -16.48
C GLY A 63 -2.68 2.67 -16.58
N LYS A 64 -3.72 3.46 -16.89
CA LYS A 64 -3.59 4.90 -17.23
C LYS A 64 -3.02 5.78 -16.11
N HIS A 65 -3.06 5.31 -14.87
CA HIS A 65 -2.58 6.07 -13.72
C HIS A 65 -1.12 5.77 -13.38
N TRP A 66 -0.53 4.73 -13.98
CA TRP A 66 0.89 4.46 -13.85
C TRP A 66 1.70 5.42 -14.71
N LYS A 67 2.11 6.53 -14.09
CA LYS A 67 2.91 7.58 -14.71
C LYS A 67 4.10 7.93 -13.81
N PRO A 68 5.11 7.05 -13.71
CA PRO A 68 6.27 7.32 -12.88
C PRO A 68 7.01 8.55 -13.38
N GLU A 69 7.27 9.49 -12.46
CA GLU A 69 8.13 10.64 -12.64
C GLU A 69 9.42 10.37 -11.87
N PHE A 70 10.50 10.08 -12.58
CA PHE A 70 11.78 9.77 -11.96
C PHE A 70 12.38 11.00 -11.30
N VAL A 71 12.84 10.80 -10.07
CA VAL A 71 13.72 11.70 -9.35
C VAL A 71 15.18 11.26 -9.58
N HIS A 72 15.43 9.95 -9.54
CA HIS A 72 16.74 9.33 -9.78
C HIS A 72 16.58 7.92 -10.37
N PRO A 73 17.48 7.44 -11.25
CA PRO A 73 18.51 8.20 -11.96
C PRO A 73 17.91 9.15 -13.02
N GLN A 74 18.77 10.01 -13.55
CA GLN A 74 18.48 10.83 -14.73
C GLN A 74 19.55 10.53 -15.79
N PRO A 75 19.21 10.10 -17.02
CA PRO A 75 17.85 9.83 -17.50
C PRO A 75 17.16 8.68 -16.75
N ALA A 76 15.82 8.63 -16.85
CA ALA A 76 15.01 7.58 -16.23
C ALA A 76 15.50 6.19 -16.63
N GLN A 77 15.68 5.32 -15.64
CA GLN A 77 16.13 3.96 -15.85
C GLN A 77 15.62 3.05 -14.74
N ASP A 78 15.10 1.89 -15.12
CA ASP A 78 14.73 0.84 -14.18
C ASP A 78 16.00 0.19 -13.62
N VAL A 79 16.42 0.64 -12.44
CA VAL A 79 17.58 0.13 -11.71
C VAL A 79 17.29 0.04 -10.22
N GLN A 80 18.09 -0.74 -9.49
CA GLN A 80 18.05 -0.73 -8.04
C GLN A 80 18.45 0.65 -7.52
N GLY A 81 17.72 1.15 -6.53
CA GLY A 81 17.89 2.49 -5.98
C GLY A 81 17.22 3.59 -6.80
N ALA A 82 16.52 3.26 -7.90
CA ALA A 82 15.71 4.26 -8.60
C ALA A 82 14.62 4.80 -7.66
N ILE A 83 14.44 6.13 -7.69
CA ILE A 83 13.46 6.87 -6.91
C ILE A 83 12.55 7.58 -7.90
N PHE A 84 11.25 7.39 -7.76
CA PHE A 84 10.26 8.02 -8.62
C PHE A 84 9.00 8.34 -7.84
N THR A 85 8.13 9.13 -8.43
CA THR A 85 6.84 9.47 -7.83
C THR A 85 5.70 9.11 -8.77
N VAL A 86 4.54 8.77 -8.20
CA VAL A 86 3.33 8.49 -8.97
C VAL A 86 2.18 9.31 -8.37
N GLN A 87 1.50 10.08 -9.23
CA GLN A 87 0.31 10.84 -8.88
C GLN A 87 -0.95 9.99 -9.10
N HIS A 88 -1.75 9.80 -8.05
CA HIS A 88 -3.03 9.12 -8.12
C HIS A 88 -4.11 9.90 -7.37
N GLY A 89 -5.02 10.53 -8.10
CA GLY A 89 -6.03 11.43 -7.53
C GLY A 89 -5.36 12.58 -6.77
N LEU A 90 -5.72 12.74 -5.49
CA LEU A 90 -5.15 13.75 -4.60
C LEU A 90 -3.81 13.33 -3.96
N HIS A 91 -3.43 12.06 -4.05
CA HIS A 91 -2.24 11.53 -3.40
C HIS A 91 -1.06 11.46 -4.35
N LYS A 92 0.10 11.88 -3.85
CA LYS A 92 1.41 11.65 -4.48
C LYS A 92 2.17 10.63 -3.66
N SER A 93 2.54 9.53 -4.30
CA SER A 93 3.33 8.46 -3.68
C SER A 93 4.79 8.57 -4.09
N VAL A 94 5.70 8.31 -3.17
CA VAL A 94 7.15 8.18 -3.41
C VAL A 94 7.49 6.70 -3.47
N TRP A 95 8.24 6.30 -4.48
CA TRP A 95 8.61 4.91 -4.72
C TRP A 95 10.12 4.76 -4.78
N VAL A 96 10.61 3.62 -4.30
CA VAL A 96 12.02 3.21 -4.39
C VAL A 96 12.09 1.77 -4.89
N ASN A 97 12.89 1.52 -5.92
CA ASN A 97 13.26 0.17 -6.33
C ASN A 97 14.31 -0.38 -5.35
N THR A 98 13.89 -1.05 -4.28
CA THR A 98 14.82 -1.57 -3.27
C THR A 98 15.60 -2.78 -3.77
N VAL A 99 15.03 -3.55 -4.69
CA VAL A 99 15.69 -4.66 -5.39
C VAL A 99 15.31 -4.59 -6.86
N PHE A 100 16.29 -4.72 -7.75
CA PHE A 100 16.03 -4.83 -9.18
C PHE A 100 17.07 -5.73 -9.84
N ASP A 101 16.77 -7.02 -9.89
CA ASP A 101 17.59 -8.05 -10.53
C ASP A 101 16.74 -8.85 -11.52
N PRO A 102 16.59 -8.34 -12.76
CA PRO A 102 15.78 -8.99 -13.79
C PRO A 102 16.41 -10.28 -14.33
N ILE A 103 17.70 -10.54 -14.04
CA ILE A 103 18.41 -11.76 -14.45
C ILE A 103 17.95 -12.93 -13.59
N VAL A 104 17.89 -12.75 -12.26
CA VAL A 104 17.40 -13.77 -11.33
C VAL A 104 15.88 -13.71 -11.13
N GLY A 105 15.22 -12.72 -11.74
CA GLY A 105 13.76 -12.56 -11.68
C GLY A 105 13.27 -12.04 -10.34
N ARG A 106 13.97 -11.09 -9.72
CA ARG A 106 13.57 -10.50 -8.44
C ARG A 106 13.53 -8.97 -8.50
N MET A 107 12.36 -8.41 -8.25
CA MET A 107 12.14 -6.98 -8.19
C MET A 107 11.40 -6.66 -6.89
N GLN A 108 11.72 -5.54 -6.27
CA GLN A 108 11.02 -5.08 -5.08
C GLN A 108 10.91 -3.57 -5.08
N TYR A 109 9.72 -3.11 -4.72
CA TYR A 109 9.41 -1.71 -4.50
C TYR A 109 9.11 -1.46 -3.03
N VAL A 110 9.43 -0.26 -2.56
CA VAL A 110 8.80 0.36 -1.40
C VAL A 110 8.07 1.60 -1.89
N SER A 111 6.83 1.78 -1.46
CA SER A 111 6.04 2.98 -1.72
C SER A 111 5.60 3.61 -0.42
N PHE A 112 5.67 4.93 -0.37
CA PHE A 112 5.29 5.77 0.75
C PHE A 112 4.25 6.79 0.31
N ILE A 113 3.10 6.80 0.99
CA ILE A 113 2.10 7.85 0.88
C ILE A 113 2.11 8.62 2.20
N PRO A 114 2.48 9.91 2.21
CA PRO A 114 2.52 10.72 3.42
C PRO A 114 1.23 10.60 4.23
N ASP A 115 1.39 10.45 5.55
CA ASP A 115 0.30 10.41 6.55
C ASP A 115 -0.75 9.31 6.35
N ALA A 116 -0.55 8.38 5.41
CA ALA A 116 -1.50 7.32 5.09
C ALA A 116 -0.91 5.92 5.28
N LEU A 117 0.02 5.50 4.43
CA LEU A 117 0.58 4.14 4.50
C LEU A 117 1.96 4.01 3.86
N VAL A 118 2.65 2.93 4.24
CA VAL A 118 3.85 2.42 3.58
C VAL A 118 3.60 1.00 3.14
N PHE A 119 4.06 0.64 1.95
CA PHE A 119 3.95 -0.72 1.49
C PHE A 119 5.14 -1.18 0.68
N THR A 120 5.38 -2.49 0.72
CA THR A 120 6.34 -3.15 -0.16
C THR A 120 5.61 -3.98 -1.18
N VAL A 121 6.14 -4.03 -2.41
CA VAL A 121 5.69 -4.95 -3.46
C VAL A 121 6.88 -5.79 -3.86
N GLU A 122 6.88 -7.08 -3.55
CA GLU A 122 7.90 -8.00 -4.00
C GLU A 122 7.38 -8.83 -5.17
N VAL A 123 8.16 -8.87 -6.25
CA VAL A 123 7.85 -9.62 -7.46
C VAL A 123 8.95 -10.66 -7.66
N ARG A 124 8.56 -11.94 -7.71
CA ARG A 124 9.43 -13.08 -8.00
C ARG A 124 8.99 -13.77 -9.28
N LEU A 125 9.94 -13.95 -10.19
CA LEU A 125 9.76 -14.66 -11.44
C LEU A 125 10.56 -15.94 -11.43
N SER A 126 10.00 -16.97 -12.05
CA SER A 126 10.70 -18.23 -12.28
C SER A 126 10.29 -18.80 -13.63
N VAL A 127 11.23 -19.43 -14.33
CA VAL A 127 10.96 -20.14 -15.59
C VAL A 127 9.92 -21.24 -15.33
N LEU A 128 8.82 -21.22 -16.09
CA LEU A 128 7.84 -22.31 -16.11
C LEU A 128 8.06 -23.22 -17.33
N ALA A 129 8.33 -22.61 -18.49
CA ALA A 129 8.69 -23.27 -19.75
C ALA A 129 9.53 -22.29 -20.61
N PRO A 130 10.13 -22.73 -21.74
CA PRO A 130 10.95 -21.85 -22.57
C PRO A 130 10.27 -20.53 -23.01
N SER A 131 8.95 -20.55 -23.19
CA SER A 131 8.13 -19.40 -23.58
C SER A 131 7.13 -18.96 -22.50
N SER A 132 7.32 -19.38 -21.24
CA SER A 132 6.38 -19.08 -20.16
C SER A 132 7.08 -18.85 -18.82
N THR A 133 6.67 -17.80 -18.12
CA THR A 133 7.22 -17.39 -16.83
C THR A 133 6.13 -17.37 -15.78
N LYS A 134 6.37 -18.00 -14.64
CA LYS A 134 5.51 -17.88 -13.45
C LYS A 134 5.89 -16.62 -12.69
N VAL A 135 4.90 -15.83 -12.30
CA VAL A 135 5.04 -14.63 -11.47
C VAL A 135 4.37 -14.87 -10.13
N GLU A 136 5.03 -14.48 -9.05
CA GLU A 136 4.48 -14.38 -7.71
C GLU A 136 4.69 -12.95 -7.21
N VAL A 137 3.61 -12.32 -6.75
CA VAL A 137 3.62 -10.95 -6.23
C VAL A 137 3.17 -11.00 -4.78
N THR A 138 3.87 -10.29 -3.91
CA THR A 138 3.51 -10.11 -2.50
C THR A 138 3.45 -8.63 -2.17
N TYR A 139 2.28 -8.20 -1.71
CA TYR A 139 2.08 -6.90 -1.09
C TYR A 139 2.17 -7.02 0.43
N VAL A 140 2.91 -6.12 1.05
CA VAL A 140 2.87 -5.90 2.50
C VAL A 140 2.54 -4.45 2.74
N ARG A 141 1.40 -4.16 3.37
CA ARG A 141 0.91 -2.80 3.61
C ARG A 141 0.82 -2.52 5.10
N THR A 142 1.25 -1.33 5.50
CA THR A 142 1.21 -0.87 6.89
C THR A 142 0.63 0.53 6.93
N ALA A 143 -0.45 0.73 7.67
CA ALA A 143 -1.00 2.04 7.95
C ALA A 143 0.01 2.85 8.78
N LEU A 144 0.12 4.15 8.51
CA LEU A 144 0.92 5.07 9.33
C LEU A 144 0.11 5.65 10.49
N ASP A 145 -1.21 5.67 10.36
CA ASP A 145 -2.16 6.13 11.36
C ASP A 145 -3.39 5.21 11.40
N ALA A 146 -4.04 5.12 12.56
CA ALA A 146 -5.25 4.34 12.76
C ALA A 146 -6.39 4.72 11.78
N ALA A 147 -6.46 5.98 11.37
CA ALA A 147 -7.43 6.49 10.41
C ALA A 147 -7.30 5.82 9.02
N ALA A 148 -6.11 5.31 8.67
CA ALA A 148 -5.87 4.62 7.39
C ALA A 148 -6.11 3.09 7.47
N ASN A 149 -6.55 2.56 8.62
CA ASN A 149 -6.70 1.12 8.82
C ASN A 149 -7.72 0.48 7.87
N GLU A 150 -8.88 1.11 7.69
CA GLU A 150 -9.93 0.57 6.81
C GLU A 150 -9.46 0.50 5.37
N ASP A 151 -8.77 1.54 4.90
CA ASP A 151 -8.18 1.59 3.56
C ASP A 151 -7.13 0.49 3.38
N VAL A 152 -6.21 0.33 4.34
CA VAL A 152 -5.16 -0.71 4.27
C VAL A 152 -5.77 -2.12 4.24
N LEU A 153 -6.81 -2.39 5.03
CA LEU A 153 -7.51 -3.66 5.03
C LEU A 153 -8.25 -3.91 3.70
N ALA A 154 -8.90 -2.88 3.15
CA ALA A 154 -9.59 -2.97 1.86
C ALA A 154 -8.59 -3.22 0.71
N MET A 155 -7.48 -2.47 0.67
CA MET A 155 -6.40 -2.65 -0.30
C MET A 155 -5.83 -4.07 -0.21
N GLY A 156 -5.61 -4.60 0.99
CA GLY A 156 -5.10 -5.96 1.17
C GLY A 156 -6.00 -7.03 0.54
N LYS A 157 -7.34 -6.87 0.64
CA LYS A 157 -8.28 -7.78 -0.03
C LYS A 157 -8.16 -7.69 -1.55
N GLN A 158 -8.06 -6.48 -2.09
CA GLN A 158 -7.89 -6.26 -3.53
C GLN A 158 -6.56 -6.82 -4.05
N ASP A 159 -5.47 -6.68 -3.28
CA ASP A 159 -4.16 -7.22 -3.65
C ASP A 159 -4.26 -8.73 -3.93
N ALA A 160 -4.93 -9.50 -3.07
CA ALA A 160 -5.08 -10.95 -3.22
C ALA A 160 -5.82 -11.38 -4.50
N GLU A 161 -6.67 -10.49 -5.04
CA GLU A 161 -7.52 -10.74 -6.20
C GLU A 161 -6.94 -10.18 -7.52
N SER A 162 -5.77 -9.53 -7.46
CA SER A 162 -5.20 -8.77 -8.60
C SER A 162 -4.65 -9.62 -9.75
N GLY A 163 -4.36 -10.91 -9.51
CA GLY A 163 -3.67 -11.79 -10.48
C GLY A 163 -4.30 -11.86 -11.88
N PRO A 164 -5.61 -12.12 -12.01
CA PRO A 164 -6.27 -12.18 -13.33
C PRO A 164 -6.23 -10.87 -14.11
N GLU A 165 -6.30 -9.73 -13.42
CA GLU A 165 -6.19 -8.41 -14.07
C GLU A 165 -4.77 -8.16 -14.57
N TRP A 166 -3.77 -8.38 -13.72
CA TRP A 166 -2.36 -8.20 -14.07
C TRP A 166 -1.95 -9.06 -15.25
N GLN A 167 -2.35 -10.34 -15.24
CA GLN A 167 -2.08 -11.25 -16.34
C GLN A 167 -2.66 -10.72 -17.65
N ARG A 168 -3.94 -10.32 -17.65
CA ARG A 168 -4.62 -9.82 -18.85
C ARG A 168 -3.94 -8.58 -19.41
N SER A 169 -3.66 -7.59 -18.58
CA SER A 169 -3.03 -6.34 -19.03
C SER A 169 -1.61 -6.55 -19.57
N ILE A 170 -0.85 -7.48 -18.99
CA ILE A 170 0.47 -7.85 -19.51
C ILE A 170 0.34 -8.57 -20.87
N GLU A 171 -0.60 -9.49 -21.01
CA GLU A 171 -0.86 -10.19 -22.27
C GLU A 171 -1.26 -9.22 -23.39
N GLU A 172 -2.10 -8.23 -23.08
CA GLU A 172 -2.48 -7.15 -23.99
C GLU A 172 -1.28 -6.28 -24.39
N CYS A 173 -0.45 -5.85 -23.44
CA CYS A 173 0.78 -5.12 -23.72
C CYS A 173 1.71 -5.91 -24.67
N LEU A 174 1.98 -7.18 -24.35
CA LEU A 174 2.83 -8.05 -25.17
C LEU A 174 2.24 -8.28 -26.57
N ALA A 175 0.92 -8.34 -26.71
CA ALA A 175 0.25 -8.47 -28.00
C ALA A 175 0.37 -7.20 -28.85
N ALA A 176 0.22 -6.02 -28.25
CA ALA A 176 0.35 -4.74 -28.93
C ALA A 176 1.77 -4.51 -29.47
N GLU A 177 2.80 -4.85 -28.70
CA GLU A 177 4.20 -4.73 -29.13
C GLU A 177 4.53 -5.61 -30.33
N ARG A 178 3.99 -6.85 -30.38
CA ARG A 178 4.18 -7.74 -31.53
C ARG A 178 3.60 -7.17 -32.81
N GLN A 179 2.50 -6.42 -32.72
CA GLN A 179 1.85 -5.77 -33.86
C GLN A 179 2.58 -4.50 -34.30
N ALA A 180 3.28 -3.83 -33.39
CA ALA A 180 4.05 -2.62 -33.67
C ALA A 180 5.43 -2.89 -34.31
N LYS A 181 5.91 -4.13 -34.25
CA LYS A 181 7.17 -4.53 -34.89
C LYS A 181 6.91 -4.85 -36.38
N PRO A 182 7.52 -4.12 -37.33
CA PRO A 182 7.35 -4.38 -38.76
C PRO A 182 7.96 -5.73 -39.19
#